data_AF-A0A661TSH9-F1
#
_entry.id   AF-A0A661TSH9-F1
#
_cell.length_a   1.000
_cell.length_b   1.000
_cell.length_c   1.000
_cell.angle_alpha   90.00
_cell.angle_beta   90.00
_cell.angle_gamma   90.00
#
_symmetry.space_group_name_H-M   'P 1'
#
loop_
_entity.id
_entity.type
_entity.pdbx_description
1 polymer ?
#
loop_
_entity_poly.entity_id
_entity_poly.type
_entity_poly.pdbx_seq_one_letter_code
_entity_poly.pdbx_strand_id
1 'polypeptide(L)'
;DYYDVTISHDESGANESTKMMVYIIEDVTVTARVDSNLTFSIGGLATTTTVNGDATTGTSATTTISFGTLDYDPARFGQILKVTTNSYGFTVTVEQDGELESAAGANINSFRDSPTGTGTSTPEAWQPPAELLGQINTYGHLGVTSEDNSLTGSTDPFGASLYAGFDGTTPIEVMYHNGPADGSTDHAGQTKVGYQIEISSLQEAGDYSNTLTYICTPTF
;
A
#
# COMPACT_ATOMS: atom_id res chain seq x y z
N ASP A 1 -34.14 45.91 7.36
CA ASP A 1 -34.18 47.08 8.25
C ASP A 1 -34.14 48.39 7.48
N TYR A 2 -34.67 49.48 8.04
CA TYR A 2 -34.54 50.82 7.47
C TYR A 2 -33.28 51.47 8.01
N TYR A 3 -32.42 51.94 7.12
CA TYR A 3 -31.18 52.64 7.48
C TYR A 3 -31.34 54.13 7.19
N ASP A 4 -31.09 54.96 8.19
CA ASP A 4 -31.02 56.41 8.01
C ASP A 4 -29.63 56.78 7.49
N VAL A 5 -29.54 57.14 6.21
CA VAL A 5 -28.32 57.66 5.60
C VAL A 5 -28.39 59.18 5.58
N THR A 6 -27.49 59.83 6.31
CA THR A 6 -27.35 61.29 6.31
C THR A 6 -26.24 61.69 5.35
N ILE A 7 -26.58 62.41 4.27
CA ILE A 7 -25.60 63.04 3.39
C ILE A 7 -25.51 64.50 3.80
N SER A 8 -24.33 64.96 4.23
CA SER A 8 -24.06 66.37 4.48
C SER A 8 -23.28 66.94 3.29
N HIS A 9 -23.78 68.05 2.73
CA HIS A 9 -23.00 68.92 1.86
C HIS A 9 -22.51 70.09 2.71
N ASP A 10 -21.21 70.30 2.75
CA ASP A 10 -20.63 71.44 3.45
C ASP A 10 -21.00 72.72 2.69
N GLU A 11 -21.28 73.79 3.42
CA GLU A 11 -21.62 75.13 2.92
C GLU A 11 -23.05 75.37 2.37
N SER A 12 -24.05 75.38 3.26
CA SER A 12 -25.21 76.31 3.27
C SER A 12 -26.43 75.68 3.95
N GLY A 13 -26.48 75.70 5.30
CA GLY A 13 -27.65 75.86 6.17
C GLY A 13 -29.00 75.15 5.92
N ALA A 14 -29.15 74.32 4.89
CA ALA A 14 -30.36 73.62 4.51
C ALA A 14 -30.08 72.12 4.62
N ASN A 15 -30.70 71.49 5.62
CA ASN A 15 -30.67 70.04 5.75
C ASN A 15 -31.70 69.46 4.76
N GLU A 16 -31.24 68.97 3.61
CA GLU A 16 -32.05 68.10 2.76
C GLU A 16 -31.99 66.67 3.30
N SER A 17 -33.16 66.04 3.49
CA SER A 17 -33.26 64.63 3.87
C SER A 17 -34.09 63.90 2.82
N THR A 18 -33.57 62.78 2.32
CA THR A 18 -34.31 61.86 1.45
C THR A 18 -34.39 60.48 2.09
N LYS A 19 -35.53 59.79 1.95
CA LYS A 19 -35.70 58.42 2.44
C LYS A 19 -35.33 57.44 1.35
N MET A 20 -34.39 56.54 1.62
CA MET A 20 -33.98 55.48 0.70
C MET A 20 -34.36 54.12 1.28
N MET A 21 -34.98 53.28 0.45
CA MET A 21 -35.24 51.88 0.79
C MET A 21 -33.98 51.08 0.46
N VAL A 22 -33.34 50.53 1.48
CA VAL A 22 -32.22 49.60 1.34
C VAL A 22 -32.75 48.20 1.62
N TYR A 23 -32.51 47.28 0.70
CA TYR A 23 -32.79 45.86 0.89
C TYR A 23 -31.46 45.14 1.13
N ILE A 24 -31.27 44.60 2.33
CA ILE A 24 -30.08 43.84 2.70
C ILE A 24 -30.50 42.39 2.88
N ILE A 25 -29.85 41.48 2.16
CA ILE A 25 -29.93 40.05 2.39
C ILE A 25 -28.73 39.72 3.26
N GLU A 26 -28.96 39.43 4.54
CA GLU A 26 -27.88 39.26 5.52
C GLU A 26 -27.24 37.87 5.45
N ASP A 27 -27.92 36.90 4.84
CA ASP A 27 -27.44 35.52 4.74
C ASP A 27 -27.52 35.00 3.31
N VAL A 28 -26.35 34.81 2.68
CA VAL A 28 -26.22 34.05 1.43
C VAL A 28 -25.49 32.75 1.75
N THR A 29 -26.23 31.65 1.84
CA THR A 29 -25.64 30.32 2.00
C THR A 29 -24.93 29.91 0.71
N VAL A 30 -23.60 29.76 0.79
CA VAL A 30 -22.78 29.24 -0.29
C VAL A 30 -22.40 27.80 0.03
N THR A 31 -22.82 26.86 -0.81
CA THR A 31 -22.48 25.44 -0.68
C THR A 31 -21.65 24.97 -1.86
N ALA A 32 -20.67 24.12 -1.60
CA ALA A 32 -19.92 23.40 -2.62
C ALA A 32 -19.80 21.91 -2.24
N ARG A 33 -19.65 21.04 -3.24
CA ARG A 33 -19.37 19.61 -3.06
C ARG A 33 -18.05 19.28 -3.74
N VAL A 34 -17.21 18.51 -3.04
CA VAL A 34 -16.00 17.91 -3.60
C VAL A 34 -16.22 16.40 -3.58
N ASP A 35 -16.11 15.77 -4.74
CA ASP A 35 -16.22 14.31 -4.85
C ASP A 35 -14.90 13.64 -4.48
N SER A 36 -14.99 12.47 -3.85
CA SER A 36 -13.81 11.66 -3.53
C SER A 36 -13.29 10.95 -4.78
N ASN A 37 -11.96 10.86 -4.92
CA ASN A 37 -11.27 10.08 -5.94
C ASN A 37 -10.29 9.08 -5.30
N LEU A 38 -10.04 7.97 -6.00
CA LEU A 38 -9.02 7.00 -5.66
C LEU A 38 -8.49 6.38 -6.95
N THR A 39 -7.18 6.46 -7.18
CA THR A 39 -6.50 5.69 -8.23
C THR A 39 -5.36 4.89 -7.63
N PHE A 40 -5.28 3.61 -8.01
CA PHE A 40 -4.24 2.69 -7.58
C PHE A 40 -3.52 2.13 -8.81
N SER A 41 -2.19 2.06 -8.76
CA SER A 41 -1.38 1.48 -9.82
C SER A 41 -0.16 0.76 -9.26
N ILE A 42 0.31 -0.24 -10.03
CA ILE A 42 1.46 -1.07 -9.70
C ILE A 42 2.50 -0.90 -10.81
N GLY A 43 3.76 -0.70 -10.43
CA GLY A 43 4.89 -0.71 -11.35
C GLY A 43 5.87 -1.83 -11.00
N GLY A 44 6.55 -2.37 -12.01
CA GLY A 44 7.69 -3.25 -11.79
C GLY A 44 8.91 -2.48 -11.27
N LEU A 45 9.82 -3.18 -10.58
CA LEU A 45 11.13 -2.67 -10.19
C LEU A 45 12.23 -3.37 -10.98
N ALA A 46 13.30 -2.64 -11.28
CA ALA A 46 14.50 -3.22 -11.89
C ALA A 46 15.32 -4.00 -10.86
N THR A 47 16.22 -4.88 -11.33
CA THR A 47 17.26 -5.48 -10.49
C THR A 47 18.10 -4.41 -9.77
N THR A 48 18.71 -4.75 -8.64
CA THR A 48 19.50 -3.89 -7.75
C THR A 48 18.75 -2.72 -7.11
N THR A 49 17.42 -2.66 -7.24
CA THR A 49 16.61 -1.66 -6.54
C THR A 49 16.49 -2.07 -5.07
N THR A 50 16.83 -1.17 -4.14
CA THR A 50 16.60 -1.42 -2.71
C THR A 50 15.12 -1.36 -2.38
N VAL A 51 14.63 -2.42 -1.72
CA VAL A 51 13.29 -2.55 -1.16
C VAL A 51 13.44 -3.00 0.29
N ASN A 52 13.03 -2.15 1.21
CA ASN A 52 13.11 -2.37 2.64
C ASN A 52 14.46 -2.89 3.18
N GLY A 53 15.58 -2.33 2.69
CA GLY A 53 16.94 -2.70 3.11
C GLY A 53 17.65 -3.70 2.19
N ASP A 54 16.92 -4.49 1.41
CA ASP A 54 17.49 -5.49 0.51
C ASP A 54 17.40 -5.10 -0.96
N ALA A 55 18.44 -5.40 -1.73
CA ALA A 55 18.44 -5.16 -3.18
C ALA A 55 17.71 -6.29 -3.93
N THR A 56 16.89 -5.95 -4.92
CA THR A 56 16.30 -6.92 -5.85
C THR A 56 17.39 -7.64 -6.65
N THR A 57 17.20 -8.93 -6.90
CA THR A 57 18.09 -9.75 -7.75
C THR A 57 17.58 -9.84 -9.19
N GLY A 58 16.29 -9.59 -9.42
CA GLY A 58 15.68 -9.58 -10.75
C GLY A 58 14.74 -8.40 -11.00
N THR A 59 14.13 -8.40 -12.18
CA THR A 59 13.20 -7.35 -12.63
C THR A 59 11.78 -7.90 -12.66
N SER A 60 10.84 -7.18 -12.07
CA SER A 60 9.41 -7.51 -12.10
C SER A 60 8.64 -6.65 -13.12
N ALA A 61 7.37 -6.97 -13.31
CA ALA A 61 6.42 -6.18 -14.09
C ALA A 61 5.19 -5.80 -13.25
N THR A 62 4.29 -4.99 -13.82
CA THR A 62 3.05 -4.56 -13.17
C THR A 62 2.14 -5.71 -12.75
N THR A 63 2.05 -6.78 -13.55
CA THR A 63 1.12 -7.91 -13.33
C THR A 63 1.84 -9.25 -13.19
N THR A 64 3.16 -9.26 -13.07
CA THR A 64 3.93 -10.51 -13.06
C THR A 64 5.22 -10.35 -12.27
N ILE A 65 5.48 -11.31 -11.38
CA ILE A 65 6.77 -11.50 -10.72
C ILE A 65 7.27 -12.87 -11.16
N SER A 66 8.25 -12.89 -12.06
CA SER A 66 8.82 -14.12 -12.59
C SER A 66 10.20 -14.34 -11.99
N PHE A 67 10.27 -15.15 -10.94
CA PHE A 67 11.54 -15.50 -10.29
C PHE A 67 12.46 -16.32 -11.20
N GLY A 68 11.93 -16.90 -12.28
CA GLY A 68 12.69 -17.73 -13.21
C GLY A 68 13.04 -19.09 -12.59
N THR A 69 14.20 -19.63 -12.96
CA THR A 69 14.73 -20.83 -12.33
C THR A 69 15.37 -20.44 -11.00
N LEU A 70 14.82 -20.97 -9.92
CA LEU A 70 15.38 -20.79 -8.58
C LEU A 70 16.65 -21.62 -8.43
N ASP A 71 17.66 -21.02 -7.81
CA ASP A 71 18.81 -21.71 -7.24
C ASP A 71 18.68 -21.74 -5.70
N TYR A 72 19.75 -22.08 -5.00
CA TYR A 72 19.76 -22.15 -3.55
C TYR A 72 20.02 -20.79 -2.88
N ASP A 73 20.24 -19.72 -3.65
CA ASP A 73 20.37 -18.37 -3.12
C ASP A 73 18.99 -17.67 -3.13
N PRO A 74 18.71 -16.77 -2.18
CA PRO A 74 17.43 -16.08 -2.12
C PRO A 74 17.25 -15.15 -3.33
N ALA A 75 16.17 -15.34 -4.08
CA ALA A 75 15.75 -14.46 -5.16
C ALA A 75 14.81 -13.38 -4.64
N ARG A 76 15.05 -12.12 -5.05
CA ARG A 76 14.36 -10.93 -4.52
C ARG A 76 13.81 -10.08 -5.64
N PHE A 77 12.50 -9.88 -5.65
CA PHE A 77 11.81 -9.06 -6.62
C PHE A 77 10.95 -8.06 -5.85
N GLY A 78 10.52 -6.99 -6.50
CA GLY A 78 9.63 -6.04 -5.84
C GLY A 78 8.79 -5.28 -6.82
N GLN A 79 7.75 -4.64 -6.33
CA GLN A 79 6.86 -3.77 -7.09
C GLN A 79 6.73 -2.44 -6.38
N ILE A 80 6.39 -1.40 -7.14
CA ILE A 80 6.07 -0.08 -6.61
C ILE A 80 4.57 0.14 -6.66
N LEU A 81 3.99 0.45 -5.52
CA LEU A 81 2.58 0.77 -5.35
C LEU A 81 2.42 2.28 -5.33
N LYS A 82 1.43 2.79 -6.07
CA LYS A 82 1.11 4.23 -6.08
C LYS A 82 -0.38 4.42 -5.86
N VAL A 83 -0.72 5.29 -4.92
CA VAL A 83 -2.09 5.69 -4.61
C VAL A 83 -2.21 7.20 -4.74
N THR A 84 -3.22 7.65 -5.49
CA THR A 84 -3.66 9.05 -5.50
C THR A 84 -5.08 9.10 -4.97
N THR A 85 -5.32 9.95 -3.97
CA THR A 85 -6.64 10.13 -3.36
C THR A 85 -6.78 11.53 -2.77
N ASN A 86 -7.98 12.10 -2.81
CA ASN A 86 -8.34 13.31 -2.05
C ASN A 86 -9.18 12.99 -0.80
N SER A 87 -9.25 11.71 -0.42
CA SER A 87 -9.98 11.23 0.75
C SER A 87 -9.15 11.35 2.05
N TYR A 88 -9.65 10.84 3.18
CA TYR A 88 -8.95 10.90 4.48
C TYR A 88 -7.86 9.82 4.65
N GLY A 89 -7.52 9.11 3.58
CA GLY A 89 -6.49 8.08 3.61
C GLY A 89 -6.85 6.84 2.82
N PHE A 90 -6.02 5.82 2.98
CA PHE A 90 -6.21 4.51 2.40
C PHE A 90 -5.35 3.46 3.12
N THR A 91 -5.72 2.21 2.92
CA THR A 91 -4.93 1.03 3.27
C THR A 91 -4.80 0.16 2.03
N VAL A 92 -3.59 -0.30 1.72
CA VAL A 92 -3.36 -1.35 0.74
C VAL A 92 -2.90 -2.62 1.46
N THR A 93 -3.64 -3.70 1.22
CA THR A 93 -3.25 -5.04 1.66
C THR A 93 -2.88 -5.92 0.47
N VAL A 94 -2.11 -6.97 0.72
CA VAL A 94 -1.82 -8.04 -0.24
C VAL A 94 -2.18 -9.39 0.34
N GLU A 95 -2.79 -10.24 -0.47
CA GLU A 95 -3.11 -11.63 -0.15
C GLU A 95 -2.67 -12.55 -1.30
N GLN A 96 -2.53 -13.84 -1.01
CA GLN A 96 -2.30 -14.88 -2.03
C GLN A 96 -3.51 -15.81 -2.12
N ASP A 97 -3.80 -16.33 -3.31
CA ASP A 97 -4.89 -17.31 -3.54
C ASP A 97 -4.53 -18.76 -3.10
N GLY A 98 -3.30 -18.95 -2.66
CA GLY A 98 -2.73 -20.20 -2.17
C GLY A 98 -1.21 -20.09 -2.10
N GLU A 99 -0.57 -21.14 -1.59
CA GLU A 99 0.88 -21.26 -1.71
C GLU A 99 1.28 -21.37 -3.19
N LEU A 100 2.55 -21.11 -3.49
CA LEU A 100 3.11 -21.44 -4.79
C LEU A 100 2.99 -22.95 -4.99
N GLU A 101 2.10 -23.38 -5.88
CA GLU A 101 1.78 -24.79 -6.10
C GLU A 101 2.29 -25.25 -7.47
N SER A 102 2.85 -26.45 -7.52
CA SER A 102 3.25 -27.13 -8.75
C SER A 102 2.12 -27.99 -9.31
N ALA A 103 2.21 -28.34 -10.60
CA ALA A 103 1.25 -29.27 -11.22
C ALA A 103 1.20 -30.66 -10.57
N ALA A 104 2.22 -31.04 -9.78
CA ALA A 104 2.29 -32.28 -9.02
C ALA A 104 1.73 -32.17 -7.59
N GLY A 105 1.29 -30.98 -7.16
CA GLY A 105 0.76 -30.70 -5.81
C GLY A 105 1.84 -30.47 -4.75
N ALA A 106 3.11 -30.32 -5.14
CA ALA A 106 4.15 -29.82 -4.22
C ALA A 106 4.03 -28.31 -4.08
N ASN A 107 4.37 -27.78 -2.90
CA ASN A 107 4.26 -26.37 -2.56
C ASN A 107 5.63 -25.76 -2.24
N ILE A 108 5.79 -24.47 -2.55
CA ILE A 108 6.74 -23.59 -1.87
C ILE A 108 5.91 -22.82 -0.85
N ASN A 109 6.20 -23.06 0.42
CA ASN A 109 5.36 -22.62 1.54
C ASN A 109 5.52 -21.12 1.84
N SER A 110 4.65 -20.60 2.69
CA SER A 110 4.83 -19.26 3.22
C SER A 110 5.96 -19.21 4.26
N PHE A 111 6.63 -18.07 4.34
CA PHE A 111 7.64 -17.81 5.35
C PHE A 111 7.05 -17.99 6.76
N ARG A 112 7.71 -18.65 7.72
CA ARG A 112 9.07 -19.19 7.78
C ARG A 112 9.01 -20.71 7.95
N ASP A 113 9.04 -21.44 6.83
CA ASP A 113 8.75 -22.87 6.79
C ASP A 113 7.35 -23.19 7.34
N SER A 114 6.41 -22.28 7.16
CA SER A 114 5.06 -22.45 7.69
C SER A 114 4.36 -23.58 6.94
N PRO A 115 3.68 -24.52 7.63
CA PRO A 115 2.74 -25.40 6.97
C PRO A 115 1.76 -24.62 6.07
N THR A 116 1.25 -25.27 5.04
CA THR A 116 0.37 -24.63 4.05
C THR A 116 -0.78 -23.87 4.70
N GLY A 117 -0.91 -22.57 4.39
CA GLY A 117 -1.96 -21.71 4.94
C GLY A 117 -1.80 -21.40 6.43
N THR A 118 -0.57 -21.43 6.95
CA THR A 118 -0.27 -21.11 8.35
C THR A 118 0.89 -20.11 8.50
N GLY A 119 1.16 -19.30 7.46
CA GLY A 119 2.05 -18.16 7.56
C GLY A 119 1.65 -17.18 8.67
N THR A 120 2.45 -16.13 8.83
CA THR A 120 2.20 -15.10 9.84
C THR A 120 2.45 -13.71 9.25
N SER A 121 1.52 -12.79 9.52
CA SER A 121 1.67 -11.37 9.19
C SER A 121 2.68 -10.64 10.11
N THR A 122 3.28 -11.34 11.07
CA THR A 122 4.32 -10.79 11.95
C THR A 122 5.67 -10.85 11.21
N PRO A 123 6.30 -9.71 10.87
CA PRO A 123 7.55 -9.73 10.14
C PRO A 123 8.73 -10.18 11.03
N GLU A 124 9.58 -11.04 10.49
CA GLU A 124 10.80 -11.52 11.14
C GLU A 124 11.99 -11.49 10.19
N ALA A 125 13.21 -11.53 10.71
CA ALA A 125 14.41 -11.56 9.88
C ALA A 125 14.40 -12.81 8.99
N TRP A 126 14.81 -12.67 7.73
CA TRP A 126 14.86 -13.81 6.82
C TRP A 126 15.73 -14.93 7.38
N GLN A 127 15.27 -16.15 7.22
CA GLN A 127 15.92 -17.36 7.70
C GLN A 127 15.80 -18.39 6.58
N PRO A 128 16.91 -18.92 6.04
CA PRO A 128 16.87 -19.93 4.99
C PRO A 128 16.02 -21.15 5.37
N PRO A 129 15.44 -21.86 4.39
CA PRO A 129 14.69 -23.10 4.62
C PRO A 129 15.52 -24.12 5.43
N ALA A 130 14.92 -24.78 6.42
CA ALA A 130 15.65 -25.66 7.34
C ALA A 130 16.11 -27.02 6.75
N GLU A 131 15.63 -27.40 5.57
CA GLU A 131 16.00 -28.62 4.83
C GLU A 131 15.80 -29.95 5.62
N LEU A 132 14.72 -30.05 6.41
CA LEU A 132 14.47 -31.22 7.26
C LEU A 132 13.77 -32.33 6.47
N LEU A 133 14.50 -33.42 6.19
CA LEU A 133 13.98 -34.55 5.41
C LEU A 133 12.66 -35.10 5.99
N GLY A 134 11.63 -35.17 5.16
CA GLY A 134 10.29 -35.61 5.52
C GLY A 134 9.38 -34.51 6.08
N GLN A 135 9.88 -33.27 6.21
CA GLN A 135 9.11 -32.08 6.56
C GLN A 135 9.09 -31.12 5.36
N ILE A 136 8.21 -31.39 4.40
CA ILE A 136 8.16 -30.72 3.09
C ILE A 136 8.04 -29.19 3.19
N ASN A 137 7.41 -28.67 4.24
CA ASN A 137 7.26 -27.24 4.49
C ASN A 137 8.59 -26.54 4.80
N THR A 138 9.67 -27.28 5.04
CA THR A 138 11.03 -26.74 5.29
C THR A 138 11.90 -26.71 4.03
N TYR A 139 11.34 -27.07 2.87
CA TYR A 139 12.11 -27.21 1.64
C TYR A 139 12.23 -25.90 0.86
N GLY A 140 11.37 -24.93 1.12
CA GLY A 140 11.40 -23.63 0.48
C GLY A 140 10.30 -22.75 1.02
N HIS A 141 10.49 -21.43 0.92
CA HIS A 141 9.43 -20.50 1.27
C HIS A 141 9.45 -19.18 0.48
N LEU A 142 8.30 -18.51 0.47
CA LEU A 142 8.06 -17.16 -0.05
C LEU A 142 7.62 -16.24 1.09
N GLY A 143 8.18 -15.04 1.14
CA GLY A 143 7.77 -13.98 2.06
C GLY A 143 7.63 -12.62 1.39
N VAL A 144 6.95 -11.71 2.09
CA VAL A 144 6.70 -10.33 1.66
C VAL A 144 7.31 -9.34 2.65
N THR A 145 7.75 -8.18 2.16
CA THR A 145 8.18 -7.03 2.94
C THR A 145 7.60 -5.74 2.35
N SER A 146 7.44 -4.70 3.17
CA SER A 146 7.14 -3.34 2.70
C SER A 146 8.17 -2.34 3.20
N GLU A 147 8.46 -1.28 2.43
CA GLU A 147 9.23 -0.13 2.93
C GLU A 147 8.34 0.91 3.64
N ASP A 148 7.02 0.74 3.68
CA ASP A 148 6.11 1.66 4.35
C ASP A 148 6.32 1.61 5.87
N ASN A 149 6.74 2.75 6.44
CA ASN A 149 7.03 2.93 7.86
C ASN A 149 5.94 3.72 8.59
N SER A 150 4.71 3.65 8.06
CA SER A 150 3.54 4.26 8.67
C SER A 150 2.35 3.32 8.83
N LEU A 151 2.55 2.00 8.72
CA LEU A 151 1.49 0.99 8.76
C LEU A 151 0.63 1.06 10.03
N THR A 152 -0.58 0.49 9.96
CA THR A 152 -1.53 0.52 11.06
C THR A 152 -1.05 -0.36 12.23
N GLY A 153 -1.20 0.15 13.46
CA GLY A 153 -0.86 -0.59 14.68
C GLY A 153 0.62 -0.59 15.08
N SER A 154 1.54 -0.24 14.17
CA SER A 154 2.96 0.00 14.44
C SER A 154 3.52 0.88 13.33
N THR A 155 4.35 1.88 13.65
CA THR A 155 4.93 2.73 12.60
C THR A 155 5.70 1.86 11.60
N ASP A 156 6.60 0.98 12.03
CA ASP A 156 7.44 0.21 11.11
C ASP A 156 7.48 -1.28 11.48
N PRO A 157 6.45 -2.08 11.12
CA PRO A 157 6.42 -3.50 11.48
C PRO A 157 7.42 -4.33 10.68
N PHE A 158 7.77 -3.92 9.45
CA PHE A 158 8.74 -4.60 8.60
C PHE A 158 10.19 -4.21 8.89
N GLY A 159 10.43 -3.15 9.67
CA GLY A 159 11.77 -2.73 10.06
C GLY A 159 12.71 -2.65 8.85
N ALA A 160 13.98 -3.03 9.03
CA ALA A 160 14.88 -3.29 7.91
C ALA A 160 14.97 -4.80 7.66
N SER A 161 14.71 -5.23 6.43
CA SER A 161 14.89 -6.62 5.98
C SER A 161 14.11 -7.67 6.80
N LEU A 162 12.95 -7.30 7.34
CA LEU A 162 12.03 -8.28 7.93
C LEU A 162 10.96 -8.67 6.92
N TYR A 163 10.51 -9.91 7.00
CA TYR A 163 9.58 -10.53 6.07
C TYR A 163 8.46 -11.21 6.82
N ALA A 164 7.25 -11.14 6.27
CA ALA A 164 6.08 -11.86 6.74
C ALA A 164 5.72 -12.98 5.75
N GLY A 165 5.03 -14.01 6.24
CA GLY A 165 4.48 -15.08 5.41
C GLY A 165 2.96 -15.01 5.33
N PHE A 166 2.39 -15.50 4.23
CA PHE A 166 0.97 -15.48 4.02
C PHE A 166 0.27 -16.65 4.73
N ASP A 167 -0.82 -16.39 5.45
CA ASP A 167 -1.64 -17.41 6.10
C ASP A 167 -2.83 -17.86 5.23
N GLY A 168 -3.05 -17.20 4.08
CA GLY A 168 -4.18 -17.46 3.18
C GLY A 168 -5.54 -17.00 3.71
N THR A 169 -5.61 -16.32 4.85
CA THR A 169 -6.87 -15.85 5.48
C THR A 169 -6.85 -14.38 5.90
N THR A 170 -5.67 -13.85 6.20
CA THR A 170 -5.44 -12.48 6.67
C THR A 170 -4.56 -11.75 5.64
N PRO A 171 -5.12 -10.78 4.90
CA PRO A 171 -4.33 -9.93 4.02
C PRO A 171 -3.26 -9.16 4.82
N ILE A 172 -2.06 -9.09 4.27
CA ILE A 172 -0.93 -8.39 4.88
C ILE A 172 -0.99 -6.93 4.46
N GLU A 173 -1.04 -6.00 5.41
CA GLU A 173 -0.95 -4.58 5.11
C GLU A 173 0.46 -4.21 4.63
N VAL A 174 0.54 -3.51 3.51
CA VAL A 174 1.81 -3.15 2.86
C VAL A 174 1.90 -1.67 2.51
N MET A 175 0.81 -0.91 2.60
CA MET A 175 0.84 0.53 2.40
C MET A 175 -0.29 1.19 3.19
N TYR A 176 -0.01 2.32 3.83
CA TYR A 176 -1.02 3.06 4.56
C TYR A 176 -0.78 4.56 4.49
N HIS A 177 -1.85 5.34 4.49
CA HIS A 177 -1.76 6.77 4.77
C HIS A 177 -3.08 7.28 5.35
N ASN A 178 -3.02 8.28 6.23
CA ASN A 178 -4.18 8.88 6.90
C ASN A 178 -4.56 10.27 6.37
N GLY A 179 -4.27 10.53 5.09
CA GLY A 179 -4.61 11.77 4.42
C GLY A 179 -4.63 11.65 2.90
N PRO A 180 -4.75 12.79 2.20
CA PRO A 180 -4.65 12.84 0.75
C PRO A 180 -3.29 12.33 0.26
N ALA A 181 -3.29 11.73 -0.92
CA ALA A 181 -2.12 11.09 -1.52
C ALA A 181 -1.92 11.54 -2.96
N ASP A 182 -0.66 11.67 -3.37
CA ASP A 182 -0.26 12.25 -4.66
C ASP A 182 0.23 11.22 -5.68
N GLY A 183 0.38 9.94 -5.30
CA GLY A 183 0.96 8.89 -6.15
C GLY A 183 2.49 8.93 -6.29
N SER A 184 3.19 9.77 -5.51
CA SER A 184 4.64 9.99 -5.66
C SER A 184 5.43 10.17 -4.36
N THR A 185 4.83 10.66 -3.28
CA THR A 185 5.51 10.86 -2.01
C THR A 185 5.66 9.52 -1.29
N ASP A 186 6.88 9.15 -0.92
CA ASP A 186 7.14 7.89 -0.21
C ASP A 186 6.37 7.84 1.13
N HIS A 187 5.81 6.67 1.45
CA HIS A 187 4.99 6.40 2.64
C HIS A 187 3.69 7.23 2.74
N ALA A 188 3.29 7.93 1.67
CA ALA A 188 2.05 8.72 1.65
C ALA A 188 1.26 8.53 0.36
N GLY A 189 1.94 8.54 -0.79
CA GLY A 189 1.38 8.27 -2.11
C GLY A 189 2.07 7.15 -2.86
N GLN A 190 3.21 6.67 -2.36
CA GLN A 190 3.98 5.58 -2.97
C GLN A 190 4.71 4.73 -1.92
N THR A 191 4.83 3.43 -2.18
CA THR A 191 5.72 2.54 -1.43
C THR A 191 6.24 1.41 -2.33
N LYS A 192 7.35 0.78 -1.97
CA LYS A 192 7.84 -0.46 -2.59
C LYS A 192 7.52 -1.65 -1.70
N VAL A 193 7.03 -2.71 -2.33
CA VAL A 193 6.77 -4.01 -1.71
C VAL A 193 7.75 -5.01 -2.31
N GLY A 194 8.39 -5.80 -1.47
CA GLY A 194 9.39 -6.79 -1.84
C GLY A 194 8.88 -8.20 -1.59
N TYR A 195 9.32 -9.12 -2.43
CA TYR A 195 9.06 -10.55 -2.31
C TYR A 195 10.40 -11.27 -2.35
N GLN A 196 10.63 -12.12 -1.37
CA GLN A 196 11.81 -12.97 -1.33
C GLN A 196 11.37 -14.43 -1.34
N ILE A 197 12.05 -15.24 -2.15
CA ILE A 197 11.85 -16.68 -2.25
C ILE A 197 13.20 -17.37 -2.16
N GLU A 198 13.23 -18.50 -1.47
CA GLU A 198 14.42 -19.35 -1.35
C GLU A 198 13.99 -20.81 -1.29
N ILE A 199 14.76 -21.68 -1.95
CA ILE A 199 14.55 -23.13 -1.94
C ILE A 199 15.81 -23.85 -1.47
N SER A 200 15.59 -25.03 -0.91
CA SER A 200 16.62 -25.99 -0.53
C SER A 200 16.93 -26.97 -1.66
N SER A 201 17.96 -27.78 -1.43
CA SER A 201 18.24 -28.96 -2.26
C SER A 201 17.14 -30.04 -2.24
N LEU A 202 16.20 -29.98 -1.30
CA LEU A 202 15.12 -30.94 -1.13
C LEU A 202 13.81 -30.54 -1.83
N GLN A 203 13.69 -29.30 -2.29
CA GLN A 203 12.48 -28.82 -2.97
C GLN A 203 12.18 -29.68 -4.19
N GLU A 204 10.93 -30.15 -4.29
CA GLU A 204 10.49 -30.98 -5.40
C GLU A 204 10.61 -30.21 -6.73
N ALA A 205 11.07 -30.89 -7.78
CA ALA A 205 11.16 -30.27 -9.09
C ALA A 205 9.76 -30.00 -9.67
N GLY A 206 9.52 -28.78 -10.15
CA GLY A 206 8.26 -28.40 -10.77
C GLY A 206 8.24 -26.93 -11.16
N ASP A 207 7.24 -26.56 -11.97
CA ASP A 207 6.89 -25.17 -12.20
C ASP A 207 5.84 -24.78 -11.17
N TYR A 208 6.12 -23.73 -10.39
CA TYR A 208 5.27 -23.28 -9.29
C TYR A 208 4.59 -21.96 -9.65
N SER A 209 3.32 -21.81 -9.28
CA SER A 209 2.58 -20.56 -9.50
C SER A 209 1.51 -20.32 -8.43
N ASN A 210 1.25 -19.05 -8.14
CA ASN A 210 0.10 -18.57 -7.39
C ASN A 210 -0.28 -17.16 -7.90
N THR A 211 -1.34 -16.60 -7.34
CA THR A 211 -1.80 -15.24 -7.63
C THR A 211 -1.71 -14.38 -6.37
N LEU A 212 -1.09 -13.20 -6.50
CA LEU A 212 -1.13 -12.16 -5.49
C LEU A 212 -2.20 -11.12 -5.84
N THR A 213 -3.04 -10.76 -4.87
CA THR A 213 -4.08 -9.75 -5.00
C THR A 213 -3.79 -8.57 -4.10
N TYR A 214 -3.66 -7.37 -4.68
CA TYR A 214 -3.60 -6.12 -3.93
C TYR A 214 -5.00 -5.51 -3.80
N ILE A 215 -5.37 -5.12 -2.58
CA ILE A 215 -6.66 -4.52 -2.26
C ILE A 215 -6.41 -3.12 -1.71
N CYS A 216 -6.75 -2.09 -2.48
CA CYS A 216 -6.65 -0.69 -2.05
C CYS A 216 -8.01 -0.19 -1.54
N THR A 217 -8.11 0.08 -0.23
CA THR A 217 -9.34 0.50 0.44
C THR A 217 -9.21 1.97 0.90
N PRO A 218 -10.04 2.91 0.41
CA PRO A 218 -10.03 4.30 0.88
C PRO A 218 -10.67 4.44 2.26
N THR A 219 -10.24 5.46 3.01
CA THR A 219 -10.85 5.86 4.30
C THR A 219 -11.63 7.16 4.11
N PHE A 220 -12.94 7.17 4.42
CA PHE A 220 -13.86 8.31 4.25
C PHE A 220 -14.34 8.91 5.56
#